data_AF-A0A165FUE4-F1
#
_entry.id   AF-A0A165FUE4-F1
#
_cell.length_a   1.000
_cell.length_b   1.000
_cell.length_c   1.000
_cell.angle_alpha   90.00
_cell.angle_beta   90.00
_cell.angle_gamma   90.00
#
_symmetry.space_group_name_H-M   'P 1'
#
loop_
_entity.id
_entity.type
_entity.pdbx_description
1 polymer ?
#
loop_
_entity_poly.entity_id
_entity_poly.type
_entity_poly.pdbx_seq_one_letter_code
_entity_poly.pdbx_strand_id
1 'polypeptide(L)'
;MSCSVCRLPFLPDRQVSNSPLPAHFAPSGVLTTSQTRYFERANVFGELVPGFLIQNGPYYSSNMIGNTPSAVPICLNVQWEQITADATLIAMHSACLALFRRALGVEENTRENLLRLATFERAMGRPAGGDAAGRWNDVNYEVVGDQVDTRALWRPGNDLGLNVFNWRGLAQQYPWLVSRPDVFPRFFPLPVAKTDDTIECGSDILTRQPTDVLRAIAAQLDVRTLTQLAATCRFIRNLAKSDWQPLARRLALSLQWAVPTSSELKAVSEQSRERLAQPQAEGDWLLYLGHVHRTNSMRVRRWIWAICGDIKRVADVKLESAGLTDPDSPAMQQIDAKFNTLWTMFQTFHGRGTTTDQLMSMMNSAQGRMPTL
;
A
#
# COMPACT_ATOMS: atom_id res chain seq x y z
N MET A 1 17.40 4.77 -3.51
CA MET A 1 16.47 3.84 -2.83
C MET A 1 15.04 4.00 -3.35
N SER A 2 14.37 2.91 -3.71
CA SER A 2 13.03 2.92 -4.32
C SER A 2 12.05 2.01 -3.59
N CYS A 3 10.77 2.37 -3.58
CA CYS A 3 9.70 1.51 -3.09
C CYS A 3 9.53 0.29 -4.02
N SER A 4 9.41 -0.90 -3.46
CA SER A 4 9.27 -2.14 -4.24
C SER A 4 7.92 -2.25 -4.96
N VAL A 5 6.91 -1.46 -4.55
CA VAL A 5 5.59 -1.43 -5.20
C VAL A 5 5.49 -0.25 -6.18
N CYS A 6 5.44 0.98 -5.70
CA CYS A 6 5.20 2.13 -6.57
C CYS A 6 6.46 2.60 -7.32
N ARG A 7 7.64 2.05 -7.02
CA ARG A 7 8.93 2.43 -7.64
C ARG A 7 9.33 3.91 -7.48
N LEU A 8 8.58 4.68 -6.70
CA LEU A 8 8.94 6.06 -6.32
C LEU A 8 10.03 6.04 -5.24
N PRO A 9 10.88 7.08 -5.17
CA PRO A 9 11.98 7.17 -4.22
C PRO A 9 11.52 7.28 -2.77
N PHE A 10 12.41 6.92 -1.85
CA PHE A 10 12.36 7.42 -0.47
C PHE A 10 13.22 8.68 -0.35
N LEU A 11 12.79 9.60 0.51
CA LEU A 11 13.54 10.82 0.85
C LEU A 11 14.29 10.62 2.16
N PRO A 12 15.53 11.13 2.29
CA PRO A 12 16.18 11.12 3.59
C PRO A 12 15.35 11.91 4.61
N ASP A 13 15.16 11.36 5.80
CA ASP A 13 14.42 12.01 6.87
C ASP A 13 15.21 13.22 7.36
N ARG A 14 14.62 14.41 7.23
CA ARG A 14 15.28 15.69 7.54
C ARG A 14 15.60 15.89 9.02
N GLN A 15 14.97 15.14 9.92
CA GLN A 15 15.15 15.31 11.36
C GLN A 15 16.28 14.44 11.90
N VAL A 16 16.57 13.30 11.26
CA VAL A 16 17.49 12.29 11.79
C VAL A 16 18.65 11.94 10.86
N SER A 17 18.63 12.39 9.60
CA SER A 17 19.74 12.15 8.66
C SER A 17 20.88 13.14 8.93
N ASN A 18 22.08 12.63 9.26
CA ASN A 18 23.23 13.47 9.63
C ASN A 18 23.99 14.06 8.43
N SER A 19 24.00 13.39 7.27
CA SER A 19 24.68 13.90 6.05
C SER A 19 24.06 13.30 4.77
N PRO A 20 22.78 13.62 4.48
CA PRO A 20 22.13 13.07 3.30
C PRO A 20 22.65 13.72 2.01
N LEU A 21 22.86 12.91 0.97
CA LEU A 21 23.18 13.42 -0.37
C LEU A 21 22.10 14.39 -0.89
N PRO A 22 22.47 15.60 -1.35
CA PRO A 22 21.49 16.58 -1.86
C PRO A 22 20.63 16.04 -3.00
N ALA A 23 21.21 15.19 -3.86
CA ALA A 23 20.52 14.57 -5.00
C ALA A 23 19.39 13.61 -4.60
N HIS A 24 19.36 13.14 -3.35
CA HIS A 24 18.28 12.29 -2.85
C HIS A 24 17.03 13.09 -2.45
N PHE A 25 17.12 14.42 -2.34
CA PHE A 25 15.96 15.26 -2.03
C PHE A 25 15.17 15.65 -3.27
N ALA A 26 13.86 15.78 -3.08
CA ALA A 26 13.03 16.47 -4.06
C ALA A 26 13.41 17.98 -4.11
N PRO A 27 13.50 18.59 -5.30
CA PRO A 27 13.69 20.03 -5.43
C PRO A 27 12.57 20.81 -4.73
N SER A 28 12.91 22.01 -4.25
CA SER A 28 11.95 22.92 -3.63
C SER A 28 10.74 23.17 -4.52
N GLY A 29 9.54 23.13 -3.93
CA GLY A 29 8.27 23.36 -4.64
C GLY A 29 7.67 22.14 -5.33
N VAL A 30 8.41 21.02 -5.47
CA VAL A 30 7.86 19.79 -6.07
C VAL A 30 6.92 19.07 -5.11
N LEU A 31 7.27 19.04 -3.82
CA LEU A 31 6.50 18.38 -2.77
C LEU A 31 6.09 19.37 -1.69
N THR A 32 4.85 19.22 -1.21
CA THR A 32 4.40 19.84 0.05
C THR A 32 5.06 19.17 1.25
N THR A 33 4.97 19.79 2.43
CA THR A 33 5.46 19.22 3.69
C THR A 33 4.83 17.86 4.00
N SER A 34 3.52 17.71 3.76
CA SER A 34 2.80 16.46 3.99
C SER A 34 3.26 15.34 3.05
N GLN A 35 3.49 15.65 1.77
CA GLN A 35 4.03 14.70 0.80
C GLN A 35 5.48 14.34 1.12
N THR A 36 6.30 15.31 1.54
CA THR A 36 7.68 15.04 1.94
C THR A 36 7.72 14.02 3.08
N ARG A 37 6.96 14.24 4.16
CA ARG A 37 6.89 13.31 5.29
C ARG A 37 6.45 11.91 4.90
N TYR A 38 5.57 11.79 3.90
CA TYR A 38 5.17 10.49 3.37
C TYR A 38 6.34 9.75 2.70
N PHE A 39 7.15 10.45 1.91
CA PHE A 39 8.31 9.86 1.23
C PHE A 39 9.52 9.64 2.15
N GLU A 40 9.59 10.30 3.32
CA GLU A 40 10.66 10.13 4.31
C GLU A 40 10.59 8.81 5.09
N ARG A 41 9.48 8.09 4.97
CA ARG A 41 9.18 6.90 5.78
C ARG A 41 9.10 5.65 4.94
N ALA A 42 9.78 4.62 5.40
CA ALA A 42 9.81 3.29 4.82
C ALA A 42 9.24 2.26 5.78
N ASN A 43 8.65 1.22 5.20
CA ASN A 43 8.37 -0.02 5.91
C ASN A 43 9.17 -1.11 5.21
N VAL A 44 9.95 -1.84 5.99
CA VAL A 44 10.88 -2.85 5.46
C VAL A 44 10.51 -4.17 6.10
N PHE A 45 10.42 -5.22 5.30
CA PHE A 45 10.25 -6.56 5.84
C PHE A 45 11.13 -7.58 5.13
N GLY A 46 11.39 -8.69 5.80
CA GLY A 46 12.07 -9.83 5.24
C GLY A 46 12.99 -10.54 6.22
N GLU A 47 13.57 -11.66 5.79
CA GLU A 47 14.41 -12.52 6.63
C GLU A 47 15.69 -11.84 7.14
N LEU A 48 16.18 -10.83 6.41
CA LEU A 48 17.36 -10.03 6.78
C LEU A 48 17.02 -8.81 7.65
N VAL A 49 15.74 -8.60 7.96
CA VAL A 49 15.30 -7.50 8.82
C VAL A 49 15.20 -8.04 10.25
N PRO A 50 15.91 -7.44 11.23
CA PRO A 50 15.76 -7.84 12.64
C PRO A 50 14.30 -7.71 13.09
N GLY A 51 13.74 -8.78 13.65
CA GLY A 51 12.32 -8.83 14.01
C GLY A 51 11.38 -8.89 12.79
N PHE A 52 11.90 -9.23 11.61
CA PHE A 52 11.19 -9.38 10.32
C PHE A 52 10.55 -8.11 9.74
N LEU A 53 10.25 -7.08 10.55
CA LEU A 53 9.50 -5.92 10.13
C LEU A 53 9.98 -4.64 10.84
N ILE A 54 10.39 -3.65 10.06
CA ILE A 54 10.55 -2.26 10.50
C ILE A 54 9.36 -1.47 9.96
N GLN A 55 8.57 -0.89 10.87
CA GLN A 55 7.43 -0.04 10.49
C GLN A 55 7.78 1.44 10.63
N ASN A 56 7.41 2.23 9.61
CA ASN A 56 7.56 3.68 9.61
C ASN A 56 8.99 4.17 9.94
N GLY A 57 9.98 3.40 9.47
CA GLY A 57 11.39 3.66 9.64
C GLY A 57 11.86 4.88 8.84
N PRO A 58 12.69 5.77 9.42
CA PRO A 58 13.31 6.84 8.64
C PRO A 58 14.34 6.26 7.67
N TYR A 59 14.38 6.82 6.45
CA TYR A 59 15.50 6.63 5.54
C TYR A 59 16.60 7.64 5.87
N TYR A 60 17.85 7.22 6.09
CA TYR A 60 18.94 8.12 6.51
C TYR A 60 19.78 8.68 5.37
N SER A 61 19.50 8.30 4.12
CA SER A 61 20.45 8.37 3.00
C SER A 61 21.55 7.31 3.07
N SER A 62 22.42 7.26 2.04
CA SER A 62 23.54 6.32 1.95
C SER A 62 23.14 4.86 2.14
N ASN A 63 22.05 4.43 1.51
CA ASN A 63 21.60 3.04 1.51
C ASN A 63 21.11 2.49 2.88
N MET A 64 20.81 3.35 3.87
CA MET A 64 20.45 2.90 5.23
C MET A 64 19.02 3.27 5.63
N ILE A 65 18.28 2.31 6.19
CA ILE A 65 16.97 2.51 6.83
C ILE A 65 17.09 2.08 8.29
N GLY A 66 16.44 2.79 9.20
CA GLY A 66 16.34 2.32 10.58
C GLY A 66 14.94 2.38 11.15
N ASN A 67 14.83 2.19 12.45
CA ASN A 67 13.59 2.35 13.20
C ASN A 67 13.56 3.69 13.95
N THR A 68 12.38 4.07 14.43
CA THR A 68 12.27 5.20 15.37
C THR A 68 12.37 4.65 16.79
N PRO A 69 13.30 5.15 17.64
CA PRO A 69 13.52 4.61 19.00
C PRO A 69 12.29 4.66 19.92
N SER A 70 11.33 5.55 19.65
CA SER A 70 10.08 5.63 20.41
C SER A 70 9.14 4.44 20.17
N ALA A 71 9.32 3.69 19.07
CA ALA A 71 8.50 2.54 18.73
C ALA A 71 9.13 1.20 19.15
N VAL A 72 10.47 1.14 19.18
CA VAL A 72 11.26 -0.03 19.57
C VAL A 72 12.50 0.47 20.32
N PRO A 73 12.78 -0.01 21.54
CA PRO A 73 13.81 0.56 22.43
C PRO A 73 15.26 0.22 22.03
N ILE A 74 15.46 -0.34 20.84
CA ILE A 74 16.77 -0.73 20.30
C ILE A 74 16.94 -0.03 18.96
N CYS A 75 18.15 0.46 18.67
CA CYS A 75 18.47 1.04 17.36
C CYS A 75 18.67 -0.10 16.35
N LEU A 76 17.75 -0.22 15.40
CA LEU A 76 17.82 -1.15 14.29
C LEU A 76 18.15 -0.35 13.03
N ASN A 77 19.22 -0.76 12.36
CA ASN A 77 19.64 -0.19 11.09
C ASN A 77 19.90 -1.32 10.11
N VAL A 78 19.35 -1.19 8.91
CA VAL A 78 19.54 -2.15 7.82
C VAL A 78 20.05 -1.43 6.59
N GLN A 79 20.98 -2.08 5.91
CA GLN A 79 21.40 -1.67 4.58
C GLN A 79 20.35 -2.16 3.58
N TRP A 80 19.85 -1.30 2.71
CA TRP A 80 18.78 -1.67 1.79
C TRP A 80 19.29 -2.50 0.63
N GLU A 81 20.29 -2.01 -0.10
CA GLU A 81 20.93 -2.71 -1.21
C GLU A 81 22.15 -3.48 -0.73
N GLN A 82 22.20 -4.77 -1.02
CA GLN A 82 23.12 -5.74 -0.45
C GLN A 82 24.20 -6.13 -1.46
N ILE A 83 25.47 -5.84 -1.16
CA ILE A 83 26.63 -6.12 -2.04
C ILE A 83 26.68 -7.61 -2.41
N THR A 84 26.46 -8.48 -1.45
CA THR A 84 26.71 -9.92 -1.57
C THR A 84 25.68 -10.66 -2.44
N ALA A 85 24.57 -10.03 -2.78
CA ALA A 85 23.44 -10.70 -3.41
C ALA A 85 22.89 -9.99 -4.66
N ASP A 86 23.46 -8.84 -5.04
CA ASP A 86 22.90 -7.97 -6.08
C ASP A 86 21.36 -7.82 -5.93
N ALA A 87 20.94 -7.55 -4.71
CA ALA A 87 19.54 -7.56 -4.30
C ALA A 87 19.28 -6.46 -3.28
N THR A 88 18.02 -6.04 -3.16
CA THR A 88 17.59 -5.12 -2.11
C THR A 88 16.69 -5.79 -1.11
N LEU A 89 16.57 -5.22 0.08
CA LEU A 89 15.47 -5.51 0.99
C LEU A 89 14.14 -5.05 0.38
N ILE A 90 13.04 -5.67 0.81
CA ILE A 90 11.70 -5.25 0.43
C ILE A 90 11.36 -3.99 1.23
N ALA A 91 11.30 -2.84 0.57
CA ALA A 91 10.99 -1.56 1.19
C ALA A 91 9.77 -0.92 0.53
N MET A 92 8.81 -0.44 1.32
CA MET A 92 7.57 0.14 0.82
C MET A 92 7.18 1.41 1.58
N HIS A 93 6.61 2.40 0.88
CA HIS A 93 5.90 3.49 1.57
C HIS A 93 4.68 2.94 2.33
N SER A 94 4.22 3.66 3.35
CA SER A 94 3.17 3.18 4.26
C SER A 94 1.89 2.74 3.56
N ALA A 95 1.39 3.51 2.60
CA ALA A 95 0.19 3.13 1.84
C ALA A 95 0.45 1.99 0.85
N CYS A 96 1.67 1.89 0.31
CA CYS A 96 2.06 0.78 -0.56
C CYS A 96 2.05 -0.53 0.22
N LEU A 97 2.65 -0.55 1.42
CA LEU A 97 2.61 -1.72 2.30
C LEU A 97 1.17 -2.08 2.68
N ALA A 98 0.35 -1.09 3.06
CA ALA A 98 -1.01 -1.33 3.47
C ALA A 98 -1.85 -1.99 2.35
N LEU A 99 -1.77 -1.46 1.13
CA LEU A 99 -2.45 -2.02 -0.04
C LEU A 99 -1.89 -3.39 -0.45
N PHE A 100 -0.57 -3.55 -0.40
CA PHE A 100 0.09 -4.81 -0.69
C PHE A 100 -0.38 -5.93 0.26
N ARG A 101 -0.38 -5.64 1.58
CA ARG A 101 -0.88 -6.60 2.59
C ARG A 101 -2.36 -6.89 2.42
N ARG A 102 -3.17 -5.90 2.05
CA ARG A 102 -4.58 -6.12 1.71
C ARG A 102 -4.74 -7.05 0.52
N ALA A 103 -3.99 -6.84 -0.57
CA ALA A 103 -4.04 -7.72 -1.74
C ALA A 103 -3.68 -9.18 -1.39
N LEU A 104 -2.78 -9.37 -0.42
CA LEU A 104 -2.40 -10.68 0.12
C LEU A 104 -3.32 -11.20 1.23
N GLY A 105 -4.29 -10.41 1.72
CA GLY A 105 -5.17 -10.80 2.83
C GLY A 105 -4.48 -10.87 4.20
N VAL A 106 -3.44 -10.06 4.45
CA VAL A 106 -2.56 -10.12 5.64
C VAL A 106 -2.35 -8.75 6.31
N GLU A 107 -3.40 -7.95 6.44
CA GLU A 107 -3.32 -6.55 6.92
C GLU A 107 -2.77 -6.39 8.35
N GLU A 108 -2.96 -7.39 9.23
CA GLU A 108 -2.58 -7.28 10.64
C GLU A 108 -1.19 -7.86 10.96
N ASN A 109 -0.54 -7.36 12.01
CA ASN A 109 0.74 -7.88 12.52
C ASN A 109 0.54 -9.08 13.46
N THR A 110 -0.10 -10.13 12.97
CA THR A 110 -0.18 -11.43 13.65
C THR A 110 0.98 -12.32 13.20
N ARG A 111 1.35 -13.32 13.99
CA ARG A 111 2.37 -14.32 13.61
C ARG A 111 2.04 -14.95 12.26
N GLU A 112 0.78 -15.37 12.08
CA GLU A 112 0.30 -15.99 10.84
C GLU A 112 0.48 -15.07 9.63
N ASN A 113 0.08 -13.80 9.74
CA ASN A 113 0.20 -12.85 8.64
C ASN A 113 1.65 -12.52 8.29
N LEU A 114 2.53 -12.40 9.29
CA LEU A 114 3.95 -12.18 9.04
C LEU A 114 4.63 -13.44 8.48
N LEU A 115 4.22 -14.64 8.91
CA LEU A 115 4.68 -15.90 8.31
C LEU A 115 4.26 -16.01 6.84
N ARG A 116 3.03 -15.60 6.50
CA ARG A 116 2.58 -15.51 5.10
C ARG A 116 3.42 -14.53 4.28
N LEU A 117 3.85 -13.41 4.87
CA LEU A 117 4.80 -12.48 4.23
C LEU A 117 6.19 -13.10 4.06
N ALA A 118 6.67 -13.89 5.03
CA ALA A 118 7.94 -14.61 4.92
C ALA A 118 7.88 -15.68 3.81
N THR A 119 6.74 -16.35 3.70
CA THR A 119 6.45 -17.31 2.64
C THR A 119 6.42 -16.63 1.27
N PHE A 120 5.78 -15.45 1.19
CA PHE A 120 5.81 -14.61 0.00
C PHE A 120 7.23 -14.23 -0.40
N GLU A 121 8.05 -13.73 0.54
CA GLU A 121 9.44 -13.37 0.28
C GLU A 121 10.24 -14.57 -0.24
N ARG A 122 10.05 -15.74 0.36
CA ARG A 122 10.71 -16.97 -0.06
C ARG A 122 10.37 -17.36 -1.50
N ALA A 123 9.10 -17.23 -1.90
CA ALA A 123 8.63 -17.58 -3.23
C ALA A 123 9.04 -16.54 -4.28
N MET A 124 8.85 -15.25 -3.98
CA MET A 124 9.16 -14.16 -4.91
C MET A 124 10.65 -13.90 -5.04
N GLY A 125 11.41 -14.22 -4.00
CA GLY A 125 12.77 -13.75 -3.82
C GLY A 125 12.81 -12.27 -3.43
N ARG A 126 14.05 -11.79 -3.24
CA ARG A 126 14.32 -10.38 -2.98
C ARG A 126 14.25 -9.57 -4.28
N PRO A 127 13.83 -8.30 -4.23
CA PRO A 127 13.95 -7.41 -5.38
C PRO A 127 15.41 -7.26 -5.84
N ALA A 128 15.60 -7.00 -7.14
CA ALA A 128 16.91 -6.83 -7.76
C ALA A 128 17.68 -5.63 -7.19
N GLY A 129 19.02 -5.65 -7.26
CA GLY A 129 19.94 -4.55 -7.01
C GLY A 129 20.29 -3.74 -8.27
N GLY A 130 21.28 -2.87 -8.15
CA GLY A 130 21.89 -2.10 -9.23
C GLY A 130 20.93 -1.14 -9.94
N ASP A 131 20.94 -1.16 -11.27
CA ASP A 131 20.08 -0.32 -12.12
C ASP A 131 18.59 -0.60 -11.92
N ALA A 132 18.26 -1.83 -11.49
CA ALA A 132 16.90 -2.28 -11.21
C ALA A 132 16.57 -2.23 -9.71
N ALA A 133 17.42 -1.62 -8.88
CA ALA A 133 17.34 -1.67 -7.42
C ALA A 133 15.92 -1.48 -6.89
N GLY A 134 15.38 -2.49 -6.18
CA GLY A 134 14.04 -2.51 -5.58
C GLY A 134 12.94 -3.14 -6.45
N ARG A 135 13.23 -3.57 -7.69
CA ARG A 135 12.24 -4.15 -8.61
C ARG A 135 12.13 -5.67 -8.40
N TRP A 136 10.91 -6.20 -8.30
CA TRP A 136 10.73 -7.65 -8.40
C TRP A 136 10.88 -8.16 -9.82
N ASN A 137 11.53 -9.31 -9.95
CA ASN A 137 11.58 -10.05 -11.20
C ASN A 137 10.16 -10.49 -11.61
N ASP A 138 9.91 -10.50 -12.92
CA ASP A 138 8.66 -10.95 -13.56
C ASP A 138 7.42 -10.08 -13.30
N VAL A 139 7.58 -8.98 -12.55
CA VAL A 139 6.53 -7.95 -12.38
C VAL A 139 6.71 -6.87 -13.45
N ASN A 140 5.66 -6.60 -14.21
CA ASN A 140 5.70 -5.63 -15.31
C ASN A 140 5.05 -4.31 -14.89
N TYR A 141 5.77 -3.53 -14.08
CA TYR A 141 5.27 -2.28 -13.50
C TYR A 141 4.76 -1.27 -14.55
N GLU A 142 5.40 -1.24 -15.72
CA GLU A 142 5.16 -0.25 -16.77
C GLU A 142 3.86 -0.48 -17.54
N VAL A 143 3.34 -1.73 -17.58
CA VAL A 143 2.10 -2.05 -18.31
C VAL A 143 0.88 -2.20 -17.39
N VAL A 144 1.08 -2.14 -16.08
CA VAL A 144 0.02 -2.38 -15.09
C VAL A 144 -0.72 -1.08 -14.75
N GLY A 145 -2.05 -1.17 -14.69
CA GLY A 145 -2.91 -0.06 -14.25
C GLY A 145 -2.84 1.15 -15.18
N ASP A 146 -2.42 2.30 -14.63
CA ASP A 146 -2.26 3.57 -15.37
C ASP A 146 -1.03 3.61 -16.30
N GLN A 147 -0.28 2.50 -16.45
CA GLN A 147 0.86 2.35 -17.38
C GLN A 147 1.94 3.43 -17.21
N VAL A 148 2.46 3.53 -15.99
CA VAL A 148 3.47 4.53 -15.62
C VAL A 148 4.87 3.94 -15.75
N ASP A 149 5.70 4.55 -16.59
CA ASP A 149 7.13 4.23 -16.65
C ASP A 149 7.91 5.10 -15.66
N THR A 150 8.19 4.52 -14.50
CA THR A 150 9.07 5.15 -13.50
C THR A 150 10.55 4.87 -13.75
N ARG A 151 10.89 3.84 -14.55
CA ARG A 151 12.28 3.43 -14.81
C ARG A 151 13.04 4.52 -15.53
N ALA A 152 12.41 5.18 -16.50
CA ALA A 152 12.99 6.31 -17.23
C ALA A 152 13.34 7.52 -16.33
N LEU A 153 12.81 7.57 -15.11
CA LEU A 153 13.07 8.63 -14.13
C LEU A 153 14.24 8.31 -13.20
N TRP A 154 14.74 7.07 -13.20
CA TRP A 154 15.89 6.64 -12.40
C TRP A 154 17.19 6.75 -13.20
N ARG A 155 18.24 7.24 -12.54
CA ARG A 155 19.60 7.25 -13.06
C ARG A 155 20.48 6.41 -12.13
N PRO A 156 21.22 5.43 -12.67
CA PRO A 156 22.18 4.67 -11.88
C PRO A 156 23.20 5.58 -11.18
N GLY A 157 23.48 5.26 -9.91
CA GLY A 157 24.60 5.84 -9.17
C GLY A 157 25.88 5.04 -9.38
N ASN A 158 26.99 5.57 -8.87
CA ASN A 158 28.30 4.90 -8.94
C ASN A 158 28.53 3.88 -7.80
N ASP A 159 27.59 3.78 -6.85
CA ASP A 159 27.68 2.92 -5.68
C ASP A 159 26.27 2.55 -5.18
N LEU A 160 26.18 1.58 -4.27
CA LEU A 160 24.94 1.06 -3.75
C LEU A 160 24.07 2.13 -3.08
N GLY A 161 22.78 2.10 -3.38
CA GLY A 161 21.82 3.05 -2.85
C GLY A 161 21.98 4.48 -3.36
N LEU A 162 22.92 4.76 -4.28
CA LEU A 162 23.19 6.10 -4.81
C LEU A 162 22.42 6.43 -6.11
N ASN A 163 21.47 5.59 -6.52
CA ASN A 163 20.60 5.89 -7.66
C ASN A 163 19.82 7.18 -7.42
N VAL A 164 19.80 8.06 -8.43
CA VAL A 164 19.20 9.38 -8.37
C VAL A 164 17.87 9.40 -9.11
N PHE A 165 16.85 10.01 -8.52
CA PHE A 165 15.51 10.11 -9.10
C PHE A 165 15.24 11.49 -9.71
N ASN A 166 14.73 11.51 -10.94
CA ASN A 166 14.35 12.74 -11.65
C ASN A 166 12.98 13.26 -11.22
N TRP A 167 12.94 13.94 -10.07
CA TRP A 167 11.74 14.56 -9.52
C TRP A 167 11.07 15.58 -10.44
N ARG A 168 11.85 16.35 -11.22
CA ARG A 168 11.30 17.33 -12.16
C ARG A 168 10.61 16.63 -13.32
N GLY A 169 11.20 15.55 -13.84
CA GLY A 169 10.58 14.69 -14.85
C GLY A 169 9.26 14.09 -14.36
N LEU A 170 9.22 13.58 -13.11
CA LEU A 170 7.98 13.09 -12.49
C LEU A 170 6.90 14.17 -12.45
N ALA A 171 7.24 15.38 -11.96
CA ALA A 171 6.28 16.47 -11.85
C ALA A 171 5.73 16.95 -13.20
N GLN A 172 6.50 16.82 -14.28
CA GLN A 172 6.09 17.19 -15.63
C GLN A 172 5.24 16.09 -16.30
N GLN A 173 5.68 14.83 -16.23
CA GLN A 173 5.05 13.71 -16.94
C GLN A 173 3.86 13.13 -16.17
N TYR A 174 3.98 13.04 -14.85
CA TYR A 174 3.02 12.37 -13.98
C TYR A 174 2.73 13.19 -12.70
N PRO A 175 2.23 14.44 -12.81
CA PRO A 175 2.04 15.34 -11.67
C PRO A 175 1.11 14.78 -10.58
N TRP A 176 0.23 13.84 -10.91
CA TRP A 176 -0.68 13.23 -9.95
C TRP A 176 0.05 12.26 -8.99
N LEU A 177 1.20 11.67 -9.39
CA LEU A 177 1.93 10.67 -8.61
C LEU A 177 2.56 11.18 -7.31
N VAL A 178 2.78 12.49 -7.20
CA VAL A 178 3.23 13.07 -5.93
C VAL A 178 2.11 13.15 -4.88
N SER A 179 0.85 12.90 -5.26
CA SER A 179 -0.29 12.94 -4.34
C SER A 179 -0.23 11.78 -3.35
N ARG A 180 -0.62 12.06 -2.11
CA ARG A 180 -0.69 11.04 -1.05
C ARG A 180 -1.83 10.04 -1.30
N PRO A 181 -1.57 8.72 -1.39
CA PRO A 181 -2.58 7.70 -1.67
C PRO A 181 -3.42 7.27 -0.46
N ASP A 182 -3.20 7.87 0.70
CA ASP A 182 -3.92 7.62 1.97
C ASP A 182 -4.89 8.75 2.33
N VAL A 183 -5.23 9.61 1.36
CA VAL A 183 -6.23 10.68 1.52
C VAL A 183 -7.53 10.26 0.85
N PHE A 184 -8.55 9.98 1.67
CA PHE A 184 -9.84 9.49 1.24
C PHE A 184 -10.88 10.62 1.14
N PRO A 185 -11.83 10.54 0.19
CA PRO A 185 -13.04 11.36 0.24
C PRO A 185 -13.79 11.10 1.55
N ARG A 186 -14.31 12.17 2.16
CA ARG A 186 -15.18 12.06 3.33
C ARG A 186 -16.61 11.74 2.89
N PHE A 187 -17.30 10.94 3.69
CA PHE A 187 -18.74 10.78 3.55
C PHE A 187 -19.43 12.10 3.85
N PHE A 188 -20.33 12.45 2.95
CA PHE A 188 -21.32 13.46 3.21
C PHE A 188 -22.53 12.75 3.83
N PRO A 189 -23.10 13.30 4.91
CA PRO A 189 -24.35 12.78 5.43
C PRO A 189 -25.37 12.76 4.29
N LEU A 190 -26.17 11.70 4.21
CA LEU A 190 -27.29 11.69 3.28
C LEU A 190 -28.12 12.93 3.61
N PRO A 191 -28.43 13.81 2.63
CA PRO A 191 -29.39 14.86 2.90
C PRO A 191 -30.66 14.17 3.39
N VAL A 192 -31.19 14.61 4.54
CA VAL A 192 -32.56 14.25 4.94
C VAL A 192 -33.39 14.52 3.70
N ALA A 193 -33.96 13.47 3.12
CA ALA A 193 -34.74 13.60 1.90
C ALA A 193 -35.78 14.67 2.22
N LYS A 194 -35.63 15.86 1.64
CA LYS A 194 -36.76 16.78 1.56
C LYS A 194 -37.75 16.01 0.71
N THR A 195 -38.77 15.50 1.38
CA THR A 195 -39.98 14.90 0.82
C THR A 195 -40.78 15.96 0.06
N ASP A 196 -40.11 16.76 -0.75
CA ASP A 196 -40.74 17.75 -1.61
C ASP A 196 -40.54 17.30 -3.05
N ASP A 197 -41.70 17.11 -3.67
CA ASP A 197 -41.99 16.75 -5.05
C ASP A 197 -41.80 15.27 -5.42
N THR A 198 -42.93 14.62 -5.74
CA THR A 198 -42.99 13.46 -6.62
C THR A 198 -42.24 13.78 -7.90
N ILE A 199 -40.95 13.47 -7.96
CA ILE A 199 -40.15 13.73 -9.15
C ILE A 199 -40.65 12.77 -10.23
N GLU A 200 -41.39 13.35 -11.17
CA GLU A 200 -42.07 12.60 -12.23
C GLU A 200 -41.07 11.84 -13.09
N CYS A 201 -41.47 10.63 -13.48
CA CYS A 201 -40.73 9.86 -14.47
C CYS A 201 -40.70 10.62 -15.79
N GLY A 202 -39.56 10.59 -16.48
CA GLY A 202 -39.47 11.12 -17.84
C GLY A 202 -40.32 10.31 -18.84
N SER A 203 -40.47 10.84 -20.05
CA SER A 203 -41.23 10.20 -21.14
C SER A 203 -40.41 9.17 -21.95
N ASP A 204 -39.11 9.06 -21.70
CA ASP A 204 -38.23 8.14 -22.42
C ASP A 204 -38.36 6.68 -21.95
N ILE A 205 -37.94 5.74 -22.80
CA ILE A 205 -38.09 4.30 -22.58
C ILE A 205 -37.46 3.87 -21.25
N LEU A 206 -36.32 4.46 -20.87
CA LEU A 206 -35.59 4.08 -19.68
C LEU A 206 -36.30 4.62 -18.42
N THR A 207 -36.61 5.91 -18.36
CA THR A 207 -37.24 6.49 -17.16
C THR A 207 -38.68 6.04 -16.93
N ARG A 208 -39.35 5.49 -17.95
CA ARG A 208 -40.68 4.88 -17.83
C ARG A 208 -40.67 3.48 -17.22
N GLN A 209 -39.50 2.85 -17.08
CA GLN A 209 -39.42 1.53 -16.47
C GLN A 209 -39.75 1.58 -14.98
N PRO A 210 -40.36 0.51 -14.42
CA PRO A 210 -40.48 0.32 -12.98
C PRO A 210 -39.13 0.43 -12.24
N THR A 211 -39.15 0.89 -10.99
CA THR A 211 -37.93 1.16 -10.22
C THR A 211 -37.09 -0.09 -9.93
N ASP A 212 -37.72 -1.25 -9.82
CA ASP A 212 -37.08 -2.56 -9.71
C ASP A 212 -36.35 -2.96 -11.00
N VAL A 213 -36.95 -2.72 -12.17
CA VAL A 213 -36.29 -2.91 -13.48
C VAL A 213 -35.09 -1.99 -13.62
N LEU A 214 -35.25 -0.71 -13.26
CA LEU A 214 -34.15 0.26 -13.26
C LEU A 214 -33.01 -0.14 -12.31
N ARG A 215 -33.34 -0.65 -11.13
CA ARG A 215 -32.37 -1.19 -10.17
C ARG A 215 -31.66 -2.44 -10.72
N ALA A 216 -32.38 -3.32 -11.40
CA ALA A 216 -31.80 -4.50 -12.03
C ALA A 216 -30.81 -4.12 -13.15
N ILE A 217 -31.16 -3.13 -13.98
CA ILE A 217 -30.25 -2.55 -14.99
C ILE A 217 -29.01 -1.96 -14.29
N ALA A 218 -29.22 -1.09 -13.30
CA ALA A 218 -28.14 -0.43 -12.56
C ALA A 218 -27.16 -1.44 -11.93
N ALA A 219 -27.66 -2.58 -11.45
CA ALA A 219 -26.86 -3.63 -10.84
C ALA A 219 -25.91 -4.35 -11.82
N GLN A 220 -26.13 -4.23 -13.13
CA GLN A 220 -25.27 -4.80 -14.17
C GLN A 220 -24.23 -3.80 -14.70
N LEU A 221 -24.32 -2.52 -14.29
CA LEU A 221 -23.42 -1.48 -14.77
C LEU A 221 -22.11 -1.49 -13.98
N ASP A 222 -21.01 -1.23 -14.68
CA ASP A 222 -19.77 -0.86 -14.00
C ASP A 222 -19.92 0.49 -13.27
N VAL A 223 -18.98 0.79 -12.38
CA VAL A 223 -19.00 2.01 -11.56
C VAL A 223 -19.03 3.29 -12.41
N ARG A 224 -18.35 3.29 -13.56
CA ARG A 224 -18.28 4.47 -14.44
C ARG A 224 -19.65 4.72 -15.09
N THR A 225 -20.24 3.68 -15.66
CA THR A 225 -21.53 3.74 -16.33
C THR A 225 -22.65 4.04 -15.33
N LEU A 226 -22.60 3.45 -14.13
CA LEU A 226 -23.56 3.75 -13.06
C LEU A 226 -23.50 5.22 -12.62
N THR A 227 -22.30 5.75 -12.39
CA THR A 227 -22.13 7.16 -11.98
C THR A 227 -22.53 8.14 -13.08
N GLN A 228 -22.33 7.78 -14.35
CA GLN A 228 -22.81 8.56 -15.50
C GLN A 228 -24.33 8.51 -15.62
N LEU A 229 -24.94 7.32 -15.50
CA LEU A 229 -26.39 7.13 -15.52
C LEU A 229 -27.06 7.95 -14.41
N ALA A 230 -26.49 7.96 -13.21
CA ALA A 230 -26.98 8.77 -12.10
C ALA A 230 -26.93 10.28 -12.33
N ALA A 231 -26.10 10.73 -13.27
CA ALA A 231 -25.93 12.14 -13.60
C ALA A 231 -26.89 12.63 -14.69
N THR A 232 -27.54 11.74 -15.46
CA THR A 232 -28.28 12.09 -16.69
C THR A 232 -29.53 12.93 -16.45
N CYS A 233 -30.37 12.56 -15.49
CA CYS A 233 -31.63 13.26 -15.22
C CYS A 233 -31.95 13.30 -13.71
N ARG A 234 -32.91 14.16 -13.33
CA ARG A 234 -33.31 14.33 -11.92
C ARG A 234 -33.92 13.06 -11.34
N PHE A 235 -34.79 12.39 -12.08
CA PHE A 235 -35.46 11.16 -11.64
C PHE A 235 -34.47 10.07 -11.26
N ILE A 236 -33.58 9.69 -12.17
CA ILE A 236 -32.54 8.68 -11.92
C ILE A 236 -31.59 9.12 -10.79
N ARG A 237 -31.24 10.41 -10.73
CA ARG A 237 -30.42 10.95 -9.63
C ARG A 237 -31.08 10.76 -8.26
N ASN A 238 -32.41 10.82 -8.17
CA ASN A 238 -33.11 10.57 -6.91
C ASN A 238 -33.09 9.11 -6.53
N LEU A 239 -33.38 8.20 -7.47
CA LEU A 239 -33.23 6.76 -7.24
C LEU A 239 -31.80 6.44 -6.78
N ALA A 240 -30.82 7.14 -7.35
CA ALA A 240 -29.43 6.98 -7.00
C ALA A 240 -29.09 7.49 -5.58
N LYS A 241 -29.82 8.50 -5.08
CA LYS A 241 -29.71 9.03 -3.70
C LYS A 241 -30.48 8.22 -2.66
N SER A 242 -31.46 7.42 -3.06
CA SER A 242 -32.23 6.54 -2.18
C SER A 242 -31.96 5.07 -2.49
N ASP A 243 -32.71 4.49 -3.42
CA ASP A 243 -32.87 3.06 -3.63
C ASP A 243 -31.58 2.37 -4.08
N TRP A 244 -30.69 3.09 -4.77
CA TRP A 244 -29.43 2.54 -5.26
C TRP A 244 -28.26 2.73 -4.28
N GLN A 245 -28.45 3.39 -3.14
CA GLN A 245 -27.38 3.54 -2.14
C GLN A 245 -26.80 2.17 -1.67
N PRO A 246 -27.61 1.12 -1.41
CA PRO A 246 -27.07 -0.21 -1.11
C PRO A 246 -26.24 -0.82 -2.25
N LEU A 247 -26.64 -0.58 -3.51
CA LEU A 247 -25.88 -1.00 -4.70
C LEU A 247 -24.55 -0.26 -4.78
N ALA A 248 -24.56 1.07 -4.64
CA ALA A 248 -23.36 1.90 -4.64
C ALA A 248 -22.41 1.51 -3.49
N ARG A 249 -22.93 1.23 -2.29
CA ARG A 249 -22.15 0.72 -1.15
C ARG A 249 -21.46 -0.59 -1.49
N ARG A 250 -22.20 -1.57 -2.00
CA ARG A 250 -21.63 -2.87 -2.42
C ARG A 250 -20.50 -2.69 -3.44
N LEU A 251 -20.71 -1.85 -4.46
CA LEU A 251 -19.70 -1.56 -5.47
C LEU A 251 -18.47 -0.87 -4.86
N ALA A 252 -18.65 0.16 -4.04
CA ALA A 252 -17.54 0.84 -3.37
C ALA A 252 -16.72 -0.09 -2.47
N LEU A 253 -17.38 -0.96 -1.70
CA LEU A 253 -16.71 -1.95 -0.84
C LEU A 253 -15.99 -3.03 -1.66
N SER A 254 -16.52 -3.40 -2.84
CA SER A 254 -15.87 -4.33 -3.76
C SER A 254 -14.60 -3.74 -4.38
N LEU A 255 -14.53 -2.41 -4.52
CA LEU A 255 -13.31 -1.69 -4.84
C LEU A 255 -12.44 -1.62 -3.59
N GLN A 256 -11.74 -2.70 -3.27
CA GLN A 256 -10.88 -2.80 -2.07
C GLN A 256 -9.83 -1.69 -1.94
N TRP A 257 -9.44 -1.03 -3.04
CA TRP A 257 -8.58 0.15 -3.03
C TRP A 257 -9.34 1.45 -2.70
N ALA A 258 -10.64 1.53 -2.92
CA ALA A 258 -11.41 2.74 -2.65
C ALA A 258 -11.51 3.00 -1.13
N VAL A 259 -11.60 1.94 -0.32
CA VAL A 259 -11.77 2.05 1.13
C VAL A 259 -10.44 2.05 1.90
N PRO A 260 -10.37 2.68 3.09
CA PRO A 260 -9.20 2.61 3.95
C PRO A 260 -8.88 1.18 4.43
N THR A 261 -7.58 0.92 4.64
CA THR A 261 -7.03 -0.27 5.30
C THR A 261 -7.24 -0.23 6.80
N SER A 262 -7.15 -1.40 7.44
CA SER A 262 -7.22 -1.51 8.90
C SER A 262 -6.17 -0.63 9.58
N SER A 263 -4.95 -0.57 9.02
CA SER A 263 -3.89 0.33 9.50
C SER A 263 -4.23 1.81 9.31
N GLU A 264 -4.82 2.19 8.17
CA GLU A 264 -5.21 3.58 7.92
C GLU A 264 -6.37 4.02 8.83
N LEU A 265 -7.33 3.13 9.10
CA LEU A 265 -8.41 3.39 10.07
C LEU A 265 -7.86 3.54 11.49
N LYS A 266 -6.90 2.70 11.90
CA LYS A 266 -6.23 2.78 13.21
C LYS A 266 -5.43 4.09 13.37
N ALA A 267 -4.91 4.65 12.27
CA ALA A 267 -4.10 5.87 12.28
C ALA A 267 -4.91 7.19 12.35
N VAL A 268 -6.21 7.16 12.04
CA VAL A 268 -7.08 8.34 12.11
C VAL A 268 -7.83 8.41 13.45
N SER A 269 -8.15 9.64 13.87
CA SER A 269 -9.00 9.87 15.04
C SER A 269 -10.39 9.26 14.86
N GLU A 270 -11.04 8.88 15.96
CA GLU A 270 -12.37 8.28 15.96
C GLU A 270 -13.41 9.13 15.22
N GLN A 271 -13.46 10.44 15.51
CA GLN A 271 -14.33 11.39 14.83
C GLN A 271 -14.08 11.47 13.31
N SER A 272 -12.83 11.32 12.87
CA SER A 272 -12.52 11.29 11.44
C SER A 272 -12.91 9.97 10.80
N ARG A 273 -12.76 8.87 11.55
CA ARG A 273 -13.05 7.49 11.12
C ARG A 273 -14.51 7.29 10.75
N GLU A 274 -15.44 7.87 11.52
CA GLU A 274 -16.88 7.84 11.24
C GLU A 274 -17.24 8.42 9.86
N ARG A 275 -16.42 9.35 9.36
CA ARG A 275 -16.62 10.00 8.06
C ARG A 275 -15.91 9.27 6.90
N LEU A 276 -15.30 8.12 7.15
CA LEU A 276 -14.60 7.34 6.12
C LEU A 276 -15.46 6.18 5.64
N ALA A 277 -15.13 5.68 4.44
CA ALA A 277 -15.76 4.50 3.90
C ALA A 277 -15.39 3.25 4.69
N GLN A 278 -16.36 2.73 5.40
CA GLN A 278 -16.25 1.45 6.11
C GLN A 278 -17.56 0.69 5.94
N PRO A 279 -17.55 -0.65 6.11
CA PRO A 279 -18.74 -1.47 5.90
C PRO A 279 -19.97 -0.88 6.57
N GLN A 280 -19.88 -0.41 7.81
CA GLN A 280 -20.95 0.16 8.62
C GLN A 280 -21.26 1.65 8.39
N ALA A 281 -20.55 2.34 7.48
CA ALA A 281 -20.78 3.77 7.27
C ALA A 281 -22.12 4.04 6.58
N GLU A 282 -22.81 5.07 7.07
CA GLU A 282 -23.99 5.64 6.44
C GLU A 282 -23.61 6.95 5.73
N GLY A 283 -24.10 7.15 4.52
CA GLY A 283 -23.82 8.35 3.74
C GLY A 283 -24.04 8.15 2.24
N ASP A 284 -23.75 9.17 1.44
CA ASP A 284 -23.94 9.12 -0.01
C ASP A 284 -22.80 8.32 -0.70
N TRP A 285 -23.02 7.01 -0.83
CA TRP A 285 -22.09 6.06 -1.44
C TRP A 285 -21.89 6.30 -2.94
N LEU A 286 -22.89 6.84 -3.62
CA LEU A 286 -22.75 7.15 -5.04
C LEU A 286 -21.90 8.39 -5.28
N LEU A 287 -22.12 9.44 -4.48
CA LEU A 287 -21.24 10.61 -4.48
C LEU A 287 -19.80 10.21 -4.12
N TYR A 288 -19.66 9.33 -3.14
CA TYR A 288 -18.37 8.76 -2.76
C TYR A 288 -17.70 8.04 -3.95
N LEU A 289 -18.42 7.15 -4.64
CA LEU A 289 -17.93 6.50 -5.87
C LEU A 289 -17.47 7.53 -6.92
N GLY A 290 -18.25 8.60 -7.14
CA GLY A 290 -17.86 9.68 -8.02
C GLY A 290 -16.55 10.36 -7.60
N HIS A 291 -16.36 10.61 -6.30
CA HIS A 291 -15.16 11.25 -5.76
C HIS A 291 -13.91 10.36 -5.84
N VAL A 292 -14.02 9.06 -5.54
CA VAL A 292 -12.84 8.16 -5.58
C VAL A 292 -12.25 8.00 -6.97
N HIS A 293 -13.02 8.29 -8.03
CA HIS A 293 -12.51 8.26 -9.40
C HIS A 293 -11.96 9.60 -9.90
N ARG A 294 -12.17 10.71 -9.19
CA ARG A 294 -11.81 12.07 -9.64
C ARG A 294 -10.56 12.64 -8.98
N THR A 295 -10.21 12.21 -7.77
CA THR A 295 -9.08 12.82 -7.04
C THR A 295 -7.75 12.17 -7.41
N ASN A 296 -6.68 12.97 -7.45
CA ASN A 296 -5.33 12.46 -7.74
C ASN A 296 -4.87 11.45 -6.69
N SER A 297 -5.14 11.69 -5.39
CA SER A 297 -4.84 10.74 -4.31
C SER A 297 -5.41 9.35 -4.56
N MET A 298 -6.68 9.27 -4.95
CA MET A 298 -7.33 8.00 -5.22
C MET A 298 -6.90 7.38 -6.56
N ARG A 299 -6.48 8.22 -7.52
CA ARG A 299 -5.81 7.74 -8.74
C ARG A 299 -4.48 7.05 -8.42
N VAL A 300 -3.62 7.66 -7.61
CA VAL A 300 -2.37 7.04 -7.11
C VAL A 300 -2.67 5.73 -6.40
N ARG A 301 -3.67 5.73 -5.52
CA ARG A 301 -4.08 4.54 -4.79
C ARG A 301 -4.52 3.40 -5.70
N ARG A 302 -5.35 3.68 -6.71
CA ARG A 302 -5.81 2.69 -7.71
C ARG A 302 -4.65 2.12 -8.53
N TRP A 303 -3.70 2.97 -8.93
CA TRP A 303 -2.51 2.53 -9.64
C TRP A 303 -1.64 1.60 -8.79
N ILE A 304 -1.38 1.97 -7.53
CA ILE A 304 -0.66 1.11 -6.58
C ILE A 304 -1.39 -0.22 -6.38
N TRP A 305 -2.72 -0.19 -6.24
CA TRP A 305 -3.53 -1.40 -6.11
C TRP A 305 -3.39 -2.34 -7.30
N ALA A 306 -3.41 -1.81 -8.53
CA ALA A 306 -3.19 -2.61 -9.73
C ALA A 306 -1.81 -3.28 -9.71
N ILE A 307 -0.75 -2.56 -9.30
CA ILE A 307 0.59 -3.13 -9.13
C ILE A 307 0.60 -4.22 -8.07
N CYS A 308 -0.03 -4.01 -6.91
CA CYS A 308 -0.16 -5.05 -5.89
C CYS A 308 -0.85 -6.31 -6.41
N GLY A 309 -1.88 -6.14 -7.25
CA GLY A 309 -2.58 -7.25 -7.92
C GLY A 309 -1.66 -8.03 -8.86
N ASP A 310 -0.82 -7.35 -9.65
CA ASP A 310 0.14 -8.02 -10.53
C ASP A 310 1.26 -8.72 -9.74
N ILE A 311 1.78 -8.08 -8.67
CA ILE A 311 2.75 -8.72 -7.77
C ILE A 311 2.14 -9.98 -7.15
N LYS A 312 0.89 -9.92 -6.67
CA LYS A 312 0.19 -11.09 -6.14
C LYS A 312 0.06 -12.19 -7.19
N ARG A 313 -0.34 -11.86 -8.42
CA ARG A 313 -0.46 -12.82 -9.52
C ARG A 313 0.86 -13.56 -9.76
N VAL A 314 1.98 -12.84 -9.81
CA VAL A 314 3.32 -13.46 -9.96
C VAL A 314 3.64 -14.33 -8.74
N ALA A 315 3.34 -13.85 -7.53
CA ALA A 315 3.60 -14.58 -6.30
C ALA A 315 2.80 -15.88 -6.21
N ASP A 316 1.51 -15.87 -6.58
CA ASP A 316 0.66 -17.07 -6.55
C ASP A 316 1.25 -18.18 -7.44
N VAL A 317 1.71 -17.84 -8.65
CA VAL A 317 2.40 -18.78 -9.57
C VAL A 317 3.71 -19.31 -8.97
N LYS A 318 4.49 -18.44 -8.33
CA LYS A 318 5.76 -18.83 -7.69
C LYS A 318 5.56 -19.66 -6.43
N LEU A 319 4.51 -19.39 -5.65
CA LEU A 319 4.14 -20.17 -4.47
C LEU A 319 3.75 -21.60 -4.85
N GLU A 320 2.92 -21.74 -5.90
CA GLU A 320 2.51 -23.05 -6.42
C GLU A 320 3.72 -23.84 -6.95
N SER A 321 4.53 -23.24 -7.81
CA SER A 321 5.72 -23.90 -8.37
C SER A 321 6.79 -24.24 -7.32
N ALA A 322 6.85 -23.50 -6.21
CA ALA A 322 7.75 -23.79 -5.09
C ALA A 322 7.19 -24.79 -4.06
N GLY A 323 5.95 -25.27 -4.22
CA GLY A 323 5.31 -26.18 -3.26
C GLY A 323 5.02 -25.54 -1.90
N LEU A 324 4.77 -24.23 -1.89
CA LEU A 324 4.56 -23.42 -0.68
C LEU A 324 3.07 -23.10 -0.43
N THR A 325 2.16 -23.75 -1.16
CA THR A 325 0.70 -23.60 -0.98
C THR A 325 0.15 -24.54 0.08
N ASP A 326 0.83 -25.66 0.36
CA ASP A 326 0.46 -26.63 1.37
C ASP A 326 1.18 -26.30 2.70
N PRO A 327 0.44 -25.93 3.77
CA PRO A 327 1.02 -25.62 5.08
C PRO A 327 1.82 -26.77 5.70
N ASP A 328 1.49 -28.02 5.36
CA ASP A 328 2.13 -29.21 5.92
C ASP A 328 3.37 -29.64 5.12
N SER A 329 3.69 -28.94 4.02
CA SER A 329 4.82 -29.29 3.18
C SER A 329 6.16 -29.12 3.94
N PRO A 330 7.19 -29.95 3.64
CA PRO A 330 8.50 -29.81 4.26
C PRO A 330 9.11 -28.42 4.05
N ALA A 331 8.81 -27.77 2.93
CA ALA A 331 9.29 -26.42 2.64
C ALA A 331 8.63 -25.37 3.54
N MET A 332 7.32 -25.48 3.79
CA MET A 332 6.61 -24.61 4.72
C MET A 332 7.08 -24.77 6.17
N GLN A 333 7.32 -26.01 6.60
CA GLN A 333 7.87 -26.27 7.94
C GLN A 333 9.25 -25.64 8.14
N GLN A 334 10.11 -25.68 7.11
CA GLN A 334 11.41 -25.01 7.15
C GLN A 334 11.29 -23.48 7.25
N ILE A 335 10.32 -22.88 6.55
CA ILE A 335 10.06 -21.44 6.63
C ILE A 335 9.55 -21.10 8.03
N ASP A 336 8.57 -21.83 8.57
CA ASP A 336 8.04 -21.59 9.91
C ASP A 336 9.12 -21.72 10.99
N ALA A 337 9.96 -22.75 10.92
CA ALA A 337 11.08 -22.95 11.84
C ALA A 337 12.06 -21.78 11.82
N LYS A 338 12.43 -21.26 10.64
CA LYS A 338 13.29 -20.08 10.51
C LYS A 338 12.58 -18.81 11.00
N PHE A 339 11.30 -18.67 10.67
CA PHE A 339 10.50 -17.51 11.02
C PHE A 339 10.29 -17.39 12.53
N ASN A 340 10.24 -18.50 13.27
CA ASN A 340 10.10 -18.51 14.73
C ASN A 340 11.14 -17.65 15.44
N THR A 341 12.41 -17.71 15.02
CA THR A 341 13.47 -16.87 15.61
C THR A 341 13.18 -15.38 15.39
N LEU A 342 12.79 -15.00 14.18
CA LEU A 342 12.47 -13.61 13.84
C LEU A 342 11.20 -13.14 14.55
N TRP A 343 10.21 -14.00 14.70
CA TRP A 343 8.98 -13.73 15.44
C TRP A 343 9.25 -13.48 16.93
N THR A 344 10.10 -14.28 17.56
CA THR A 344 10.51 -14.03 18.94
C THR A 344 11.21 -12.67 19.06
N MET A 345 12.14 -12.35 18.16
CA MET A 345 12.78 -11.02 18.15
C MET A 345 11.76 -9.89 17.98
N PHE A 346 10.79 -10.05 17.08
CA PHE A 346 9.71 -9.08 16.87
C PHE A 346 8.91 -8.86 18.16
N GLN A 347 8.52 -9.95 18.83
CA GLN A 347 7.82 -9.91 20.10
C GLN A 347 8.62 -9.15 21.16
N THR A 348 9.91 -9.45 21.31
CA THR A 348 10.76 -8.79 22.30
C THR A 348 10.94 -7.30 21.99
N PHE A 349 11.19 -6.93 20.73
CA PHE A 349 11.34 -5.53 20.30
C PHE A 349 10.09 -4.68 20.57
N HIS A 350 8.91 -5.31 20.56
CA HIS A 350 7.64 -4.64 20.84
C HIS A 350 7.17 -4.80 22.29
N GLY A 351 8.04 -5.28 23.20
CA GLY A 351 7.73 -5.45 24.62
C GLY A 351 6.65 -6.50 24.89
N ARG A 352 6.44 -7.43 23.94
CA ARG A 352 5.43 -8.49 23.98
C ARG A 352 6.08 -9.84 24.27
N GLY A 353 6.68 -9.98 25.45
CA GLY A 353 7.19 -11.26 25.95
C GLY A 353 8.71 -11.42 25.85
N THR A 354 9.27 -12.06 26.89
CA THR A 354 10.68 -12.40 27.18
C THR A 354 11.54 -11.32 27.84
N THR A 355 12.35 -11.75 28.81
CA THR A 355 13.29 -10.92 29.59
C THR A 355 14.52 -10.56 28.75
N THR A 356 15.16 -9.44 29.06
CA THR A 356 16.35 -8.91 28.35
C THR A 356 17.48 -9.94 28.18
N ASP A 357 17.61 -10.88 29.11
CA ASP A 357 18.64 -11.93 29.09
C ASP A 357 18.43 -12.97 27.97
N GLN A 358 17.17 -13.29 27.63
CA GLN A 358 16.86 -14.18 26.50
C GLN A 358 17.18 -13.50 25.16
N LEU A 359 17.03 -12.18 25.09
CA LEU A 359 17.35 -11.35 23.92
C LEU A 359 18.86 -11.39 23.59
N MET A 360 19.69 -11.19 24.61
CA MET A 360 21.16 -11.25 24.49
C MET A 360 21.65 -12.65 24.05
N SER A 361 21.04 -13.71 24.60
CA SER A 361 21.36 -15.10 24.20
C SER A 361 20.98 -15.40 22.74
N MET A 362 19.85 -14.88 22.26
CA MET A 362 19.41 -15.05 20.87
C MET A 362 20.26 -14.26 19.87
N MET A 363 20.67 -13.03 20.21
CA MET A 363 21.55 -12.25 19.34
C MET A 363 22.93 -12.90 19.18
N ASN A 364 23.48 -13.44 20.27
CA ASN A 364 24.77 -14.13 20.25
C ASN A 364 24.72 -15.45 19.45
N SER A 365 23.59 -16.17 19.47
CA SER A 365 23.41 -17.39 18.66
C SER A 365 23.12 -17.12 17.19
N ALA A 366 22.48 -15.99 16.86
CA ALA A 366 22.28 -15.55 15.48
C ALA A 366 23.59 -15.03 14.83
N GLN A 367 24.45 -14.34 15.58
CA GLN A 367 25.77 -13.90 15.11
C GLN A 367 26.69 -15.08 14.75
N GLY A 368 26.55 -16.24 15.40
CA GLY A 368 27.28 -17.46 15.03
C GLY A 368 26.80 -18.16 13.75
N ARG A 369 25.71 -17.68 13.12
CA ARG A 369 25.12 -18.25 11.88
C ARG A 369 25.00 -17.25 10.74
N MET A 370 25.30 -15.97 10.98
CA MET A 370 25.48 -15.03 9.88
C MET A 370 26.89 -15.23 9.31
N PRO A 371 27.06 -15.32 7.98
CA PRO A 371 28.40 -15.25 7.40
C PRO A 371 29.04 -13.95 7.89
N THR A 372 30.21 -14.05 8.52
CA THR A 372 31.07 -12.91 8.80
C THR A 372 31.26 -12.13 7.50
N LEU A 373 30.91 -10.84 7.54
CA LEU A 373 31.07 -9.87 6.46
C LEU A 373 32.50 -9.83 5.93
#